data_AF-A0A1S3DRC0-F1
#
_entry.id   AF-A0A1S3DRC0-F1
#
_cell.length_a   1.000
_cell.length_b   1.000
_cell.length_c   1.000
_cell.angle_alpha   90.00
_cell.angle_beta   90.00
_cell.angle_gamma   90.00
#
_symmetry.space_group_name_H-M   'P 1'
#
loop_
_entity.id
_entity.type
_entity.pdbx_description
1 polymer ?
#
loop_
_entity_poly.entity_id
_entity_poly.type
_entity_poly.pdbx_seq_one_letter_code
_entity_poly.pdbx_strand_id
1 'polypeptide(L)' 'QADNFCNSVGILQQTAIPSKFSGFDRGGSQTPQQQTQQEDYAHLFATLISRCARDIDALIESLPNEDSTTELQVC' A
#
# COMPACT_ATOMS: atom_id res chain seq x y z
N GLN A 1 5.23 3.38 9.70
CA GLN A 1 4.09 3.11 8.78
C GLN A 1 4.51 3.22 7.31
N ALA A 2 5.33 4.21 6.94
CA ALA A 2 5.89 4.33 5.59
C ALA A 2 6.71 3.11 5.12
N ASP A 3 7.44 2.46 6.02
CA ASP A 3 8.26 1.28 5.67
C ASP A 3 7.44 0.08 5.21
N ASN A 4 6.23 -0.11 5.76
CA ASN A 4 5.29 -1.14 5.32
C ASN A 4 4.77 -0.88 3.90
N PHE A 5 4.69 0.39 3.50
CA PHE A 5 4.29 0.80 2.16
C PHE A 5 5.44 0.61 1.15
N CYS A 6 6.67 0.97 1.52
CA CYS A 6 7.84 0.82 0.65
C CYS A 6 8.16 -0.65 0.33
N ASN A 7 7.96 -1.55 1.31
CA ASN A 7 8.18 -2.98 1.12
C ASN A 7 7.12 -3.64 0.21
N SER A 8 5.95 -3.01 0.01
CA SER A 8 4.85 -3.59 -0.76
C SER A 8 5.21 -3.83 -2.23
N VAL A 9 5.91 -2.89 -2.87
CA VAL A 9 6.29 -3.01 -4.29
C VAL A 9 7.25 -4.17 -4.50
N GLY A 10 8.25 -4.31 -3.62
CA GLY A 10 9.23 -5.40 -3.70
C GLY A 10 8.57 -6.76 -3.53
N ILE A 11 7.68 -6.90 -2.55
CA ILE A 11 6.93 -8.15 -2.31
C ILE A 11 6.02 -8.46 -3.50
N LEU A 12 5.23 -7.48 -3.98
CA LEU A 12 4.33 -7.68 -5.11
C LEU A 12 5.07 -8.10 -6.38
N GLN A 13 6.26 -7.55 -6.64
CA GLN A 13 7.08 -7.94 -7.78
C GLN A 13 7.70 -9.34 -7.61
N GLN A 14 8.16 -9.68 -6.40
CA GLN A 14 8.73 -11.01 -6.12
C GLN A 14 7.68 -12.12 -6.17
N THR A 15 6.42 -11.81 -5.83
CA THR A 15 5.31 -12.76 -5.86
C THR A 15 4.48 -12.68 -7.15
N ALA A 16 4.81 -11.77 -8.07
CA ALA A 16 4.07 -11.63 -9.33
C ALA A 16 4.30 -12.85 -10.21
N ILE A 17 3.20 -13.37 -10.78
CA ILE A 17 3.28 -14.44 -11.77
C ILE A 17 3.74 -13.82 -13.10
N PRO A 18 4.82 -14.32 -13.73
CA PRO A 18 5.26 -13.82 -15.02
C PRO A 18 4.17 -13.98 -16.09
N SER A 19 3.81 -12.90 -16.77
CA SER A 19 2.87 -12.94 -17.89
C SER A 19 3.47 -13.67 -19.09
N LYS A 20 2.66 -14.54 -19.71
CA LYS A 20 2.99 -15.15 -21.00
C LYS A 20 2.39 -14.29 -22.10
N PHE A 21 3.24 -13.71 -22.96
CA PHE A 21 2.79 -13.02 -24.16
C PHE A 21 2.87 -13.98 -25.35
N SER A 22 1.84 -13.99 -26.20
CA SER A 22 1.82 -14.78 -27.42
C SER A 22 2.97 -14.36 -28.35
N GLY A 23 3.84 -15.31 -28.73
CA GLY A 23 5.02 -15.06 -29.58
C GLY A 23 6.29 -14.66 -28.82
N PHE A 24 6.27 -14.66 -27.47
CA PHE A 24 7.43 -14.34 -26.64
C PHE A 24 7.87 -15.58 -25.83
N ASP A 25 8.41 -16.59 -26.52
CA ASP A 25 9.08 -17.73 -25.88
C ASP A 25 10.48 -17.31 -25.42
N ARG A 26 10.55 -16.50 -24.35
CA ARG A 26 11.82 -16.27 -23.65
C ARG A 26 12.21 -17.56 -22.92
N GLY A 27 13.02 -18.39 -23.57
CA GLY A 27 13.76 -19.50 -22.96
C GLY A 27 14.85 -19.06 -21.97
N GLY A 28 14.70 -17.90 -21.33
CA GLY A 28 15.66 -17.34 -20.38
C GLY A 28 15.19 -17.55 -18.94
N SER A 29 15.84 -18.49 -18.26
CA SER A 29 15.86 -18.69 -16.80
C SER A 29 14.49 -18.57 -16.11
N GLN A 30 13.74 -19.68 -16.10
CA GLN A 30 12.67 -19.88 -15.13
C GLN A 30 13.32 -19.94 -13.75
N THR A 31 13.28 -18.85 -12.99
CA THR A 31 13.56 -18.92 -11.55
C THR A 31 12.57 -19.89 -10.94
N PRO A 32 13.01 -20.84 -10.09
CA PRO A 32 12.12 -21.84 -9.51
C PRO A 32 10.96 -21.13 -8.84
N GLN A 33 9.76 -21.40 -9.36
CA GLN A 33 8.51 -20.91 -8.85
C GLN A 33 8.33 -21.50 -7.45
N GLN A 34 8.82 -20.82 -6.42
CA GLN A 34 8.34 -21.08 -5.09
C GLN A 34 6.85 -20.69 -5.13
N GLN A 35 6.01 -21.71 -5.19
CA GLN A 35 4.60 -21.63 -4.79
C GLN A 35 4.57 -21.36 -3.28
N THR A 36 5.17 -20.25 -2.86
CA THR A 36 4.95 -19.70 -1.55
C THR A 36 3.47 -19.41 -1.51
N GLN A 37 2.78 -19.92 -0.48
CA GLN A 37 1.39 -19.59 -0.19
C GLN A 37 1.14 -18.15 -0.61
N GLN A 38 0.34 -17.98 -1.65
CA GLN A 38 0.02 -16.69 -2.21
C GLN A 38 -0.94 -16.05 -1.21
N GLU A 39 -0.41 -15.64 -0.06
CA GLU A 39 -1.05 -14.66 0.80
C GLU A 39 -1.40 -13.49 -0.12
N ASP A 40 -2.66 -13.06 -0.08
CA ASP A 40 -3.16 -12.01 -0.96
C ASP A 40 -2.60 -10.65 -0.52
N TYR A 41 -1.29 -10.50 -0.69
CA TYR A 41 -0.54 -9.30 -0.34
C TYR A 41 -1.08 -8.10 -1.10
N ALA A 42 -1.57 -8.30 -2.32
CA ALA A 42 -2.25 -7.24 -3.07
C ALA A 42 -3.45 -6.69 -2.30
N HIS A 43 -4.31 -7.58 -1.78
CA HIS A 43 -5.48 -7.18 -1.00
C HIS A 43 -5.12 -6.61 0.38
N LEU A 44 -4.12 -7.20 1.06
CA LEU A 44 -3.61 -6.69 2.33
C LEU A 44 -3.06 -5.27 2.17
N PHE A 45 -2.19 -5.03 1.18
CA PHE A 45 -1.64 -3.71 0.93
C PHE A 45 -2.74 -2.74 0.51
N ALA A 46 -3.64 -3.12 -0.40
CA ALA A 46 -4.79 -2.26 -0.75
C ALA A 46 -5.59 -1.83 0.49
N THR A 47 -5.88 -2.77 1.40
CA THR A 47 -6.61 -2.49 2.66
C THR A 47 -5.87 -1.50 3.55
N LEU A 48 -4.56 -1.71 3.77
CA LEU A 48 -3.74 -0.83 4.59
C LEU A 48 -3.63 0.57 4.01
N ILE A 49 -3.48 0.68 2.68
CA ILE A 49 -3.40 1.95 1.96
C ILE A 49 -4.72 2.72 2.08
N SER A 50 -5.84 2.06 1.80
CA SER A 50 -7.16 2.69 1.91
C SER A 50 -7.49 3.10 3.34
N ARG A 51 -7.07 2.34 4.34
CA ARG A 51 -7.24 2.72 5.74
C ARG A 51 -6.41 3.95 6.07
N CYS A 52 -5.14 3.99 5.67
CA CYS A 52 -4.26 5.14 5.91
C CYS A 52 -4.85 6.42 5.30
N ALA A 53 -5.38 6.34 4.07
CA ALA A 53 -6.04 7.48 3.43
C ALA A 53 -7.23 7.99 4.26
N ARG A 54 -8.12 7.09 4.71
CA ARG A 54 -9.26 7.45 5.57
C ARG A 54 -8.83 8.04 6.91
N ASP A 55 -7.79 7.49 7.52
CA ASP A 55 -7.28 7.99 8.79
C ASP A 55 -6.71 9.41 8.62
N ILE A 56 -6.09 9.73 7.47
CA ILE A 56 -5.66 11.09 7.11
C ILE A 56 -6.86 12.02 6.92
N ASP A 57 -7.87 11.60 6.16
CA ASP A 57 -9.08 12.41 5.94
C ASP A 57 -9.78 12.75 7.27
N ALA A 58 -9.93 11.76 8.15
CA ALA A 58 -10.51 11.96 9.48
C ALA A 58 -9.66 12.89 10.36
N LEU A 59 -8.33 12.82 10.28
CA LEU A 59 -7.45 13.74 10.98
C LEU A 59 -7.64 15.17 10.49
N ILE A 60 -7.75 15.37 9.17
CA ILE A 60 -8.02 16.69 8.56
C ILE A 60 -9.37 17.24 9.04
N GLU A 61 -10.42 16.42 9.03
CA GLU A 61 -11.76 16.81 9.52
C GLU A 61 -11.78 17.12 11.02
N SER A 62 -10.86 16.54 11.79
CA SER A 62 -10.73 16.78 13.24
C SER A 62 -9.95 18.04 13.58
N LEU A 63 -9.32 18.71 12.60
CA LEU A 63 -8.59 19.94 12.86
C LEU A 63 -9.56 21.05 13.32
N PRO A 64 -9.22 21.80 14.37
CA PRO A 64 -10.03 22.95 14.76
C PRO A 64 -10.05 24.00 13.63
N ASN A 65 -11.19 24.62 13.39
CA ASN A 65 -11.31 25.72 12.41
C ASN A 65 -10.30 26.84 12.75
N GLU A 66 -9.67 27.45 11.74
CA GLU A 66 -8.73 28.56 11.92
C GLU A 66 -9.34 29.75 12.71
N ASP A 67 -10.66 29.95 12.65
CA ASP A 67 -11.39 30.95 13.45
C ASP A 67 -11.50 30.62 14.96
N SER A 68 -11.09 29.42 15.41
CA SER A 68 -11.13 29.03 16.82
C SER A 68 -9.88 29.43 17.61
N THR A 69 -8.96 30.21 17.01
CA THR A 69 -7.59 30.37 17.54
C THR A 69 -7.28 31.66 18.31
N THR A 70 -8.26 32.47 18.76
CA THR A 70 -7.88 33.66 19.57
C THR A 70 -8.77 34.12 20.72
N GLU A 71 -9.91 33.50 21.05
CA GLU A 71 -10.75 34.06 22.15
C GLU A 71 -11.08 33.16 23.36
N LEU A 72 -10.60 31.91 23.48
CA LEU A 72 -10.89 31.12 24.69
C LEU A 72 -9.70 30.26 25.18
N GLN A 73 -8.60 30.93 25.52
CA GLN A 73 -7.55 30.39 26.41
C GLN A 73 -7.30 31.32 27.60
N VAL A 74 -8.36 31.82 28.24
CA VAL A 74 -8.28 32.46 29.55
C VAL A 74 -9.39 31.92 30.45
N CYS A 75 -9.05 30.88 31.22
CA CYS A 75 -9.62 30.57 32.53
C CYS A 75 -8.56 29.85 33.35
#